data_AF-A0A2I7SF30-F1
#
_entry.id   AF-A0A2I7SF30-F1
#
_cell.length_a   1.000
_cell.length_b   1.000
_cell.length_c   1.000
_cell.angle_alpha   90.00
_cell.angle_beta   90.00
_cell.angle_gamma   90.00
#
_symmetry.space_group_name_H-M   'P 1'
#
loop_
_entity.id
_entity.type
_entity.pdbx_description
1 polymer ?
#
loop_
_entity_poly.entity_id
_entity_poly.type
_entity_poly.pdbx_seq_one_letter_code
_entity_poly.pdbx_strand_id
1 'polypeptide(L)'
;MTKTAPSPKKYTLWSFYDSNNQQHKYILSLCMQFGWSKAHKVTGKQVANLGALDKWLRGVHKIGQSPIKKPLQDMSTTELSKVITALENMVFKKNC
;
A
#
# COMPACT_ATOMS: atom_id res chain seq x y z
N MET A 1 -10.62 36.33 18.31
CA MET A 1 -11.28 35.08 17.85
C MET A 1 -11.30 35.18 16.33
N THR A 2 -10.51 34.43 15.57
CA THR A 2 -10.91 33.13 15.01
C THR A 2 -9.66 32.39 14.49
N LYS A 3 -9.35 31.20 15.04
CA LYS A 3 -8.38 30.28 14.46
C LYS A 3 -9.08 29.55 13.31
N THR A 4 -8.73 29.86 12.07
CA THR A 4 -9.16 29.10 10.89
C THR A 4 -8.66 27.67 11.04
N ALA A 5 -9.58 26.73 11.25
CA ALA A 5 -9.29 25.31 11.28
C ALA A 5 -8.60 24.92 9.94
N PRO A 6 -7.45 24.23 9.95
CA PRO A 6 -6.90 23.69 8.73
C PRO A 6 -7.93 22.71 8.17
N SER A 7 -8.48 23.03 7.00
CA SER A 7 -9.30 22.12 6.20
C SER A 7 -8.63 20.75 6.19
N PRO A 8 -9.36 19.65 6.44
CA PRO A 8 -8.76 18.33 6.44
C PRO A 8 -8.17 18.13 5.05
N LYS A 9 -6.84 18.21 4.95
CA LYS A 9 -6.13 17.83 3.74
C LYS A 9 -6.65 16.44 3.44
N LYS A 10 -7.43 16.31 2.37
CA LYS A 10 -7.85 15.00 1.85
C LYS A 10 -6.56 14.32 1.42
N TYR A 11 -5.88 13.68 2.35
CA TYR A 11 -4.81 12.76 2.04
C TYR A 11 -5.53 11.60 1.38
N THR A 12 -5.69 11.68 0.05
CA THR A 12 -6.03 10.51 -0.76
C THR A 12 -4.87 9.56 -0.55
N LEU A 13 -4.98 8.69 0.44
CA LEU A 13 -4.04 7.61 0.72
C LEU A 13 -4.30 6.58 -0.37
N TRP A 14 -3.37 6.43 -1.30
CA TRP A 14 -3.51 5.46 -2.38
C TRP A 14 -3.45 4.03 -1.83
N SER A 15 -2.82 3.87 -0.66
CA SER A 15 -2.77 2.65 0.12
C SER A 15 -4.05 2.33 0.89
N PHE A 16 -5.13 3.11 0.75
CA PHE A 16 -6.38 2.80 1.45
C PHE A 16 -6.96 1.50 0.90
N TYR A 17 -7.19 0.53 1.80
CA TYR A 17 -7.59 -0.80 1.42
C TYR A 17 -8.87 -1.20 2.15
N ASP A 18 -9.72 -1.90 1.43
CA ASP A 18 -10.87 -2.59 2.01
C ASP A 18 -10.43 -3.90 2.69
N SER A 19 -10.75 -4.03 3.98
CA SER A 19 -10.46 -5.22 4.80
C SER A 19 -11.39 -6.39 4.50
N ASN A 20 -12.44 -6.21 3.72
CA ASN A 20 -13.32 -7.27 3.25
C ASN A 20 -12.78 -7.92 1.96
N ASN A 21 -12.02 -7.16 1.15
CA ASN A 21 -11.46 -7.67 -0.10
C ASN A 21 -10.22 -8.55 0.16
N GLN A 22 -10.26 -9.80 -0.33
CA GLN A 22 -9.16 -10.75 -0.18
C GLN A 22 -7.90 -10.33 -0.96
N GLN A 23 -8.04 -9.69 -2.12
CA GLN A 23 -6.90 -9.21 -2.91
C GLN A 23 -6.11 -8.13 -2.16
N HIS A 24 -6.82 -7.24 -1.47
CA HIS A 24 -6.20 -6.23 -0.62
C HIS A 24 -5.43 -6.84 0.54
N LYS A 25 -6.01 -7.85 1.22
CA LYS A 25 -5.29 -8.60 2.26
C LYS A 25 -4.03 -9.27 1.72
N TYR A 26 -4.10 -9.81 0.51
CA TYR A 26 -2.96 -10.46 -0.12
C TYR A 26 -1.83 -9.46 -0.42
N ILE A 27 -2.16 -8.27 -0.93
CA ILE A 27 -1.20 -7.18 -1.12
C ILE A 27 -0.51 -6.80 0.19
N LEU A 28 -1.25 -6.73 1.30
CA LEU A 28 -0.67 -6.45 2.61
C LEU A 28 0.29 -7.57 3.06
N SER A 29 -0.07 -8.83 2.83
CA SER A 29 0.80 -9.98 3.10
C SER A 29 2.11 -9.89 2.30
N LEU A 30 2.03 -9.58 1.00
CA LEU A 30 3.20 -9.40 0.15
C LEU A 30 4.08 -8.23 0.62
N CYS A 31 3.47 -7.12 1.04
CA CYS A 31 4.22 -6.02 1.64
C CYS A 31 4.99 -6.47 2.89
N MET A 32 4.37 -7.28 3.75
CA MET A 32 5.05 -7.82 4.93
C MET A 32 6.19 -8.76 4.56
N GLN A 33 6.00 -9.64 3.58
CA GLN A 33 7.03 -10.55 3.07
C GLN A 33 8.22 -9.79 2.46
N PHE A 34 7.94 -8.69 1.76
CA PHE A 34 8.99 -7.81 1.22
C PHE A 34 9.81 -7.10 2.31
N GLY A 35 9.30 -7.05 3.55
CA GLY A 35 9.87 -6.28 4.64
C GLY A 35 9.31 -4.86 4.76
N TRP A 36 8.24 -4.53 4.01
CA TRP A 36 7.42 -3.36 4.28
C TRP A 36 6.43 -3.65 5.41
N SER A 37 6.95 -4.03 6.57
CA SER A 37 6.18 -4.14 7.80
C SER A 37 6.58 -3.03 8.77
N LYS A 38 5.65 -2.66 9.65
CA LYS A 38 5.86 -1.71 10.73
C LYS A 38 5.15 -2.24 11.97
N ALA A 39 5.80 -2.14 13.13
CA ALA A 39 5.13 -2.44 14.39
C ALA A 39 4.06 -1.36 14.67
N HIS A 40 2.82 -1.80 14.87
CA HIS A 40 1.77 -0.91 15.31
C HIS A 40 2.04 -0.49 16.76
N LYS A 41 2.25 0.81 17.00
CA LYS A 41 2.68 1.34 18.30
C LYS A 41 1.74 1.00 19.47
N VAL A 42 0.46 0.77 19.20
CA VAL A 42 -0.56 0.54 20.22
C VAL A 42 -0.79 -0.95 20.49
N THR A 43 -0.69 -1.80 19.46
CA THR A 43 -1.05 -3.23 19.56
C THR A 43 0.14 -4.16 19.45
N GLY A 44 1.34 -3.66 19.16
CA GLY A 44 2.56 -4.46 18.98
C GLY A 44 2.55 -5.37 17.75
N LYS A 45 1.44 -5.45 17.01
CA LYS A 45 1.30 -6.29 15.81
C LYS A 45 2.14 -5.72 14.67
N GLN A 46 2.85 -6.58 13.95
CA GLN A 46 3.42 -6.20 12.66
C GLN A 46 2.30 -6.00 11.67
N VAL A 47 2.20 -4.78 11.14
CA VAL A 47 1.25 -4.41 10.08
C VAL A 47 2.01 -3.99 8.84
N ALA A 48 1.42 -4.16 7.66
CA ALA A 48 2.02 -3.67 6.44
C ALA A 48 2.21 -2.14 6.50
N ASN A 49 3.35 -1.67 6.02
CA ASN A 49 3.69 -0.25 5.98
C ASN A 49 2.97 0.42 4.81
N LEU A 50 1.77 0.91 5.08
CA LEU A 50 0.93 1.62 4.12
C LEU A 50 1.63 2.83 3.48
N GLY A 51 2.55 3.49 4.19
CA GLY A 51 3.31 4.61 3.63
C GLY A 51 4.34 4.19 2.58
N ALA A 52 4.93 3.00 2.71
CA ALA A 52 5.80 2.44 1.67
C ALA A 52 4.98 2.02 0.44
N LEU A 53 3.82 1.40 0.68
CA LEU A 53 2.87 1.01 -0.36
C LEU A 53 2.33 2.23 -1.13
N ASP A 54 1.94 3.31 -0.45
CA ASP A 54 1.47 4.55 -1.09
C ASP A 54 2.56 5.15 -2.00
N LYS A 55 3.81 5.22 -1.53
CA LYS A 55 4.94 5.68 -2.35
C LYS A 55 5.18 4.80 -3.58
N TRP A 56 5.01 3.48 -3.44
CA TRP A 56 5.19 2.53 -4.53
C TRP A 56 4.07 2.63 -5.58
N LEU A 57 2.82 2.76 -5.13
CA LEU A 57 1.65 3.01 -5.97
C LEU A 57 1.79 4.32 -6.76
N ARG A 58 2.33 5.37 -6.14
CA ARG A 58 2.63 6.64 -6.79
C ARG A 58 3.84 6.59 -7.74
N GLY A 59 4.59 5.49 -7.76
CA GLY A 59 5.81 5.35 -8.55
C GLY A 59 7.00 6.17 -8.05
N VAL A 60 6.96 6.61 -6.78
CA VAL A 60 8.02 7.41 -6.14
C VAL A 60 8.98 6.50 -5.35
N HIS A 61 8.71 5.19 -5.32
CA HIS A 61 9.53 4.24 -4.57
C HIS A 61 10.77 3.81 -5.34
N LYS A 62 11.91 3.76 -4.67
CA LYS A 62 13.24 3.44 -5.27
C LYS A 62 13.39 2.01 -5.83
N ILE A 63 12.44 1.12 -5.54
CA ILE A 63 12.57 -0.33 -5.78
C ILE A 63 11.78 -0.76 -7.04
N GLY A 64 10.78 0.03 -7.43
CA GLY A 64 9.95 -0.29 -8.57
C GLY A 64 8.81 0.70 -8.70
N GLN A 65 8.23 0.73 -9.90
CA GLN A 65 7.04 1.50 -10.20
C GLN A 65 5.85 0.54 -10.26
N SER A 66 4.74 0.90 -9.59
CA SER A 66 3.48 0.18 -9.77
C SER A 66 3.05 0.21 -11.25
N PRO A 67 2.61 -0.92 -11.83
CA PRO A 67 2.06 -0.94 -13.18
C PRO A 67 0.78 -0.10 -13.28
N ILE A 68 0.04 0.02 -12.18
CA ILE A 68 -1.20 0.80 -12.09
C ILE A 68 -1.00 1.98 -11.15
N LYS A 69 -1.06 3.20 -11.70
CA LYS A 69 -0.98 4.45 -10.94
C LYS A 69 -2.36 4.90 -10.49
N LYS A 70 -3.01 4.10 -9.65
CA LYS A 70 -4.32 4.42 -9.06
C LYS A 70 -4.33 4.09 -7.56
N PRO A 71 -5.28 4.66 -6.80
CA PRO A 71 -5.59 4.19 -5.45
C PRO A 71 -6.06 2.73 -5.47
N LEU A 72 -5.68 1.92 -4.49
CA LEU A 72 -6.15 0.53 -4.36
C LEU A 72 -7.68 0.43 -4.39
N GLN A 73 -8.37 1.38 -3.74
CA GLN A 73 -9.83 1.41 -3.69
C GLN A 73 -10.50 1.65 -5.06
N ASP A 74 -9.82 2.36 -5.98
CA ASP A 74 -10.31 2.66 -7.33
C ASP A 74 -9.86 1.62 -8.38
N MET A 75 -9.08 0.61 -7.97
CA MET A 75 -8.65 -0.45 -8.88
C MET A 75 -9.73 -1.50 -9.07
N SER A 76 -9.91 -1.93 -10.32
CA SER A 76 -10.66 -3.14 -10.63
C SER A 76 -9.90 -4.40 -10.16
N THR A 77 -10.61 -5.52 -10.03
CA THR A 77 -10.03 -6.83 -9.67
C THR A 77 -8.90 -7.26 -10.62
N THR A 78 -9.01 -6.95 -11.90
CA THR A 78 -7.97 -7.22 -12.92
C THR A 78 -6.73 -6.37 -12.72
N GLU A 79 -6.90 -5.08 -12.40
CA GLU A 79 -5.79 -4.18 -12.08
C GLU A 79 -5.09 -4.59 -10.78
N LEU A 80 -5.88 -5.00 -9.77
CA LEU A 80 -5.38 -5.57 -8.52
C LEU A 80 -4.54 -6.81 -8.75
N SER A 81 -4.96 -7.74 -9.62
CA SER A 81 -4.15 -8.92 -9.97
C SER A 81 -2.81 -8.53 -10.61
N LYS A 82 -2.77 -7.51 -11.48
CA LYS A 82 -1.50 -7.01 -12.05
C LYS A 82 -0.58 -6.44 -10.98
N VAL A 83 -1.13 -5.70 -10.02
CA VAL A 83 -0.38 -5.16 -8.89
C VAL A 83 0.17 -6.28 -8.00
N ILE A 84 -0.65 -7.30 -7.74
CA ILE A 84 -0.24 -8.50 -6.99
C ILE A 84 0.94 -9.18 -7.68
N THR A 85 0.83 -9.50 -8.97
CA THR A 85 1.92 -10.16 -9.71
C THR A 85 3.19 -9.31 -9.74
N ALA A 86 3.08 -7.98 -9.82
CA ALA A 86 4.23 -7.09 -9.73
C ALA A 86 4.89 -7.15 -8.33
N LEU A 87 4.11 -7.15 -7.26
CA LEU A 87 4.60 -7.29 -5.89
C LEU A 87 5.23 -8.67 -5.64
N GLU A 88 4.62 -9.75 -6.13
CA GLU A 88 5.18 -11.11 -6.05
C GLU A 88 6.55 -11.19 -6.72
N ASN A 89 6.69 -10.64 -7.92
CA ASN A 89 7.98 -10.57 -8.61
C ASN A 89 9.02 -9.77 -7.82
N MET A 90 8.61 -8.70 -7.14
CA MET A 90 9.51 -7.92 -6.28
C MET A 90 9.96 -8.70 -5.04
N VAL A 91 9.04 -9.40 -4.38
CA VAL A 91 9.36 -10.27 -3.24
C VAL A 91 10.29 -11.39 -3.70
N PHE A 92 9.98 -12.05 -4.81
CA PHE A 92 10.83 -13.09 -5.39
C PHE A 92 12.25 -12.59 -5.67
N LYS A 93 12.40 -11.43 -6.33
CA LYS A 93 13.71 -10.81 -6.58
C LYS A 93 14.48 -10.40 -5.33
N LYS A 94 13.80 -10.21 -4.19
CA LYS A 94 14.46 -9.88 -2.92
C LYS A 94 14.95 -11.13 -2.18
N ASN A 95 14.35 -12.28 -2.45
CA ASN A 95 14.67 -13.55 -1.83
C ASN A 95 15.63 -14.43 -2.67
N CYS A 96 15.86 -14.08 -3.94
CA CYS A 96 16.93 -14.60 -4.78
C CYS A 96 18.19 -13.73 -4.70
#